data_AF-A0A955NC17-F1
#
_entry.id   AF-A0A955NC17-F1
#
_cell.length_a   1.000
_cell.length_b   1.000
_cell.length_c   1.000
_cell.angle_alpha   90.00
_cell.angle_beta   90.00
_cell.angle_gamma   90.00
#
_symmetry.space_group_name_H-M   'P 1'
#
loop_
_entity.id
_entity.type
_entity.pdbx_description
1 polymer ?
#
loop_
_entity_poly.entity_id
_entity_poly.type
_entity_poly.pdbx_seq_one_letter_code
_entity_poly.pdbx_strand_id
1 'polypeptide(L)'
;MKSITLHKLDSALAEKLEQVAHERGQSLNRAAQDLLRVALGIDRSPVIDRAEVFRDQFGTWSQEDLDEFNRRNADMSQVDPKDWED
;
A
#
# COMPACT_ATOMS: atom_id res chain seq x y z
N MET A 1 -12.70 -24.32 19.93
CA MET A 1 -12.28 -22.92 19.72
C MET A 1 -12.09 -22.27 21.07
N LYS A 2 -11.07 -21.41 21.22
CA LYS A 2 -10.94 -20.55 22.40
C LYS A 2 -11.55 -19.20 22.06
N SER A 3 -12.45 -18.70 22.90
CA SER A 3 -12.99 -17.35 22.77
C SER A 3 -12.18 -16.41 23.66
N ILE A 4 -11.86 -15.24 23.14
CA ILE A 4 -11.24 -14.16 23.91
C ILE A 4 -12.09 -12.90 23.72
N THR A 5 -12.23 -12.11 24.78
CA THR A 5 -12.89 -10.80 24.73
C THR A 5 -11.85 -9.74 24.98
N LEU A 6 -11.68 -8.83 24.02
CA LEU A 6 -10.81 -7.67 24.18
C LEU A 6 -11.59 -6.60 24.96
N HIS A 7 -11.19 -6.37 26.21
CA HIS A 7 -11.77 -5.33 27.06
C HIS A 7 -10.96 -4.04 26.93
N LYS A 8 -11.64 -2.89 27.08
CA LYS A 8 -11.01 -1.56 27.10
C LYS A 8 -10.17 -1.26 25.84
N LEU A 9 -10.71 -1.57 24.66
CA LEU A 9 -10.18 -1.01 23.42
C LEU A 9 -10.33 0.51 23.50
N ASP A 10 -9.25 1.25 23.31
CA ASP A 10 -9.36 2.69 23.14
C ASP A 10 -10.13 3.02 21.86
N SER A 11 -10.72 4.21 21.81
CA SER A 11 -11.59 4.63 20.70
C SER A 11 -10.84 4.70 19.37
N ALA A 12 -9.56 5.10 19.39
CA ALA A 12 -8.76 5.18 18.17
C ALA A 12 -8.48 3.78 17.59
N LEU A 13 -8.17 2.81 18.44
CA LEU A 13 -7.98 1.42 18.01
C LEU A 13 -9.29 0.80 17.50
N ALA A 14 -10.43 1.10 18.13
CA ALA A 14 -11.74 0.62 17.68
C ALA A 14 -12.12 1.17 16.30
N GLU A 15 -12.00 2.50 16.12
CA GLU A 15 -12.26 3.16 14.84
C GLU A 15 -11.33 2.64 13.74
N LYS A 16 -10.04 2.45 14.04
CA LYS A 16 -9.09 1.94 13.06
C LYS A 16 -9.39 0.50 12.65
N LEU A 17 -9.83 -0.34 13.60
CA LEU A 17 -10.22 -1.72 13.31
C LEU A 17 -11.49 -1.77 12.45
N GLU A 18 -12.47 -0.91 12.71
CA GLU A 18 -13.67 -0.75 11.89
C GLU A 18 -13.33 -0.29 10.47
N GLN A 19 -12.44 0.69 10.33
CA GLN A 19 -11.96 1.16 9.03
C GLN A 19 -11.32 0.02 8.23
N VAL A 20 -10.39 -0.73 8.84
CA VAL A 20 -9.73 -1.87 8.18
C VAL A 20 -10.74 -2.95 7.77
N ALA A 21 -11.72 -3.23 8.63
CA ALA A 21 -12.78 -4.18 8.34
C ALA A 21 -13.63 -3.73 7.14
N HIS A 22 -13.98 -2.45 7.08
CA HIS A 22 -14.75 -1.86 5.99
C HIS A 22 -13.97 -1.88 4.66
N GLU A 23 -12.73 -1.39 4.65
CA GLU A 23 -11.86 -1.34 3.46
C GLU A 23 -11.63 -2.73 2.86
N ARG A 24 -11.55 -3.77 3.70
CA ARG A 24 -11.33 -5.15 3.27
C ARG A 24 -12.61 -5.95 3.05
N GLY A 25 -13.79 -5.39 3.34
CA GLY A 25 -15.06 -6.10 3.27
C GLY A 25 -15.16 -7.29 4.25
N GLN A 26 -14.53 -7.18 5.42
CA GLN A 26 -14.42 -8.24 6.42
C GLN A 26 -15.27 -7.94 7.67
N SER A 27 -15.58 -8.98 8.46
CA SER A 27 -16.11 -8.78 9.81
C SER A 27 -15.00 -8.30 10.77
N LEU A 28 -15.37 -7.57 11.82
CA LEU A 28 -14.44 -7.10 12.85
C LEU A 28 -13.57 -8.22 13.45
N ASN A 29 -14.19 -9.37 13.75
CA ASN A 29 -13.48 -10.53 14.28
C ASN A 29 -12.48 -11.08 13.26
N ARG A 30 -12.82 -11.10 11.97
CA ARG A 30 -11.89 -11.56 10.93
C ARG A 30 -10.72 -10.59 10.77
N ALA A 31 -11.00 -9.29 10.70
CA ALA A 31 -9.97 -8.25 10.63
C ALA A 31 -9.01 -8.32 11.84
N ALA A 32 -9.55 -8.49 13.05
CA ALA A 32 -8.76 -8.65 14.26
C ALA A 32 -7.87 -9.91 14.22
N GLN A 33 -8.41 -11.04 13.75
CA GLN A 33 -7.63 -12.27 13.60
C GLN A 33 -6.51 -12.13 12.58
N ASP A 34 -6.77 -11.53 11.42
CA ASP A 34 -5.76 -11.33 10.37
C ASP A 34 -4.63 -10.41 10.87
N LEU A 35 -4.97 -9.33 11.58
CA LEU A 35 -3.99 -8.44 12.21
C LEU A 35 -3.15 -9.16 13.28
N LEU A 36 -3.77 -9.96 14.15
CA LEU A 36 -3.07 -10.74 15.17
C LEU A 36 -2.14 -11.79 14.55
N ARG A 37 -2.55 -12.45 13.47
CA ARG A 37 -1.72 -13.44 12.77
C ARG A 37 -0.47 -12.81 12.17
N VAL A 38 -0.59 -11.62 11.59
CA VAL A 38 0.54 -10.85 11.08
C VAL A 38 1.45 -10.38 12.22
N ALA A 39 0.89 -9.82 13.30
CA ALA A 39 1.66 -9.33 14.44
C ALA A 39 2.44 -10.44 15.17
N LEU A 40 1.90 -11.66 15.19
CA LEU A 40 2.54 -12.83 15.78
C LEU A 40 3.45 -13.58 14.78
N GLY A 41 3.60 -13.07 13.55
CA GLY A 41 4.44 -13.69 12.51
C GLY A 41 3.93 -15.04 12.00
N ILE A 42 2.66 -15.37 12.23
CA ILE A 42 2.03 -16.61 11.76
C ILE A 42 1.78 -16.51 10.25
N ASP A 43 1.25 -15.38 9.82
CA ASP A 43 1.17 -15.04 8.41
C ASP A 43 2.25 -14.00 8.13
N ARG A 44 2.92 -14.12 6.97
CA ARG A 44 3.65 -12.98 6.44
C ARG A 44 2.60 -11.90 6.22
N SER A 45 2.87 -10.67 6.68
CA SER A 45 2.08 -9.50 6.25
C SER A 45 1.82 -9.68 4.76
N PRO A 46 0.56 -9.57 4.28
CA PRO A 46 0.31 -9.70 2.85
C PRO A 46 1.38 -8.83 2.21
N VAL A 47 2.23 -9.46 1.40
CA VAL A 47 3.24 -8.71 0.66
C VAL A 47 2.39 -7.69 -0.03
N ILE A 48 2.44 -6.44 0.46
CA ILE A 48 1.67 -5.37 -0.12
C ILE A 48 2.16 -5.42 -1.54
N ASP A 49 1.29 -5.87 -2.44
CA ASP A 49 1.62 -5.85 -3.84
C ASP A 49 1.83 -4.37 -4.10
N ARG A 50 3.09 -3.96 -4.21
CA ARG A 50 3.43 -2.54 -4.30
C ARG A 50 2.76 -1.95 -5.53
N ALA A 51 2.45 -2.77 -6.53
CA ALA A 51 1.66 -2.36 -7.68
C ALA A 51 0.22 -2.00 -7.32
N GLU A 52 -0.42 -2.66 -6.34
CA GLU A 52 -1.77 -2.30 -5.89
C GLU A 52 -1.85 -0.91 -5.28
N VAL A 53 -0.81 -0.48 -4.55
CA VAL A 53 -0.77 0.83 -3.90
C VAL A 53 -0.83 1.98 -4.90
N PHE A 54 -0.38 1.75 -6.14
CA PHE A 54 -0.33 2.76 -7.20
C PHE A 54 -1.32 2.47 -8.33
N ARG A 55 -2.25 1.52 -8.14
CA ARG A 55 -3.14 1.05 -9.22
C ARG A 55 -4.00 2.17 -9.80
N ASP A 56 -4.40 3.13 -8.97
CA ASP A 56 -5.14 4.35 -9.34
C ASP A 56 -4.34 5.30 -10.23
N GLN A 57 -3.00 5.23 -10.19
CA GLN A 57 -2.12 6.04 -11.01
C GLN A 57 -1.88 5.44 -12.42
N PHE A 58 -2.30 4.19 -12.65
CA PHE A 58 -2.00 3.48 -13.90
C PHE A 58 -2.94 3.95 -15.02
N GLY A 59 -2.39 4.26 -16.20
CA GLY A 59 -3.17 4.68 -17.36
C GLY A 59 -3.77 6.09 -17.27
N THR A 60 -3.27 6.93 -16.36
CA THR A 60 -3.76 8.31 -16.16
C THR A 60 -3.22 9.30 -17.19
N TRP A 61 -2.16 8.96 -17.91
CA TRP A 61 -1.54 9.84 -18.91
C TRP A 61 -2.20 9.68 -20.27
N SER A 62 -2.53 10.80 -20.89
CA SER A 62 -2.89 10.85 -22.30
C SER A 62 -1.64 10.74 -23.18
N GLN A 63 -1.85 10.53 -24.48
CA GLN A 63 -0.75 10.55 -25.45
C GLN A 63 -0.06 11.93 -25.50
N GLU A 64 -0.82 13.01 -25.32
CA GLU A 64 -0.30 14.37 -25.34
C GLU A 64 0.61 14.65 -24.12
N ASP A 65 0.22 14.14 -22.94
CA ASP A 65 1.05 14.21 -21.73
C ASP A 65 2.39 13.48 -21.93
N LEU A 66 2.34 12.30 -22.56
CA LEU A 66 3.52 11.50 -22.87
C LEU A 66 4.45 12.23 -23.85
N ASP A 67 3.90 12.79 -24.93
CA ASP A 67 4.68 13.49 -25.95
C ASP A 67 5.32 14.76 -25.38
N GLU A 68 4.58 15.52 -24.56
CA GLU A 68 5.11 16.69 -23.86
C GLU A 68 6.22 16.32 -22.87
N PHE A 69 6.01 15.29 -22.05
CA PHE A 69 7.01 14.82 -21.10
C PHE A 69 8.31 14.42 -21.80
N ASN A 70 8.21 13.63 -22.88
CA ASN A 70 9.38 13.18 -23.65
C ASN A 70 10.12 14.37 -24.27
N ARG A 71 9.40 15.34 -24.83
CA ARG A 71 10.01 16.56 -25.40
C ARG A 71 10.76 17.37 -24.35
N ARG A 72 10.19 17.51 -23.14
CA ARG A 72 10.80 18.31 -22.06
C ARG A 72 11.99 17.62 -21.39
N ASN A 73 12.05 16.29 -21.42
CA ASN A 73 13.11 15.49 -20.79
C ASN A 73 14.08 14.86 -21.81
N ALA A 74 14.10 15.38 -23.04
CA ALA A 74 14.94 14.82 -24.11
C ALA A 74 16.44 14.90 -23.77
N ASP A 75 16.85 15.93 -23.01
CA ASP A 75 18.20 16.13 -22.50
C ASP A 75 18.57 15.14 -21.40
N MET A 76 17.61 14.78 -20.52
CA MET A 76 17.81 13.79 -19.45
C MET A 76 17.94 12.35 -19.97
N SER A 77 17.73 12.12 -21.26
CA SER A 77 17.91 10.81 -21.89
C SER A 77 19.37 10.51 -22.28
N GLN A 78 20.27 11.47 -22.08
CA GLN A 78 21.71 11.29 -22.33
C GLN A 78 22.41 10.86 -21.04
N VAL A 79 23.27 9.84 -21.15
CA VAL A 79 24.16 9.46 -20.05
C VAL A 79 25.46 10.24 -20.22
N ASP A 80 25.79 11.13 -19.28
CA ASP A 80 27.12 11.75 -19.22
C ASP A 80 28.08 10.80 -18.50
N PRO A 81 29.12 10.28 -19.16
CA PRO A 81 30.11 9.42 -18.51
C PRO A 81 30.78 10.06 -17.29
N LYS A 82 30.84 11.41 -17.24
CA LYS A 82 31.42 12.14 -16.11
C LYS A 82 30.58 12.09 -14.84
N ASP A 83 29.28 11.79 -14.93
CA ASP A 83 28.42 11.60 -13.75
C ASP A 83 28.83 10.36 -12.94
N TRP A 84 29.69 9.51 -13.50
CA TRP A 84 30.17 8.24 -12.93
C TRP A 84 31.66 8.26 -12.58
N GLU A 85 32.33 9.41 -12.72
CA GLU A 85 33.73 9.58 -12.31
C GLU A 85 33.79 10.25 -10.92
N ASP A 86 34.62 9.70 -10.02
CA ASP A 86 34.79 10.14 -8.62
C ASP A 86 35.51 11.49 -8.47
#